data_AF-A0A936BVX9-F1
#
_entry.id   AF-A0A936BVX9-F1
#
_cell.length_a   1.000
_cell.length_b   1.000
_cell.length_c   1.000
_cell.angle_alpha   90.00
_cell.angle_beta   90.00
_cell.angle_gamma   90.00
#
_symmetry.space_group_name_H-M   'P 1'
#
loop_
_entity.id
_entity.type
_entity.pdbx_description
1 polymer ?
#
loop_
_entity_poly.entity_id
_entity_poly.type
_entity_poly.pdbx_seq_one_letter_code
_entity_poly.pdbx_strand_id
1 'polypeptide(L)'
;MGALARRDYPATVVASLTVLRVTRVGWGLAPPEGLLPLLSVGSALAAAETSDDVADVFEAYAAPVKSYQGKRGSRSWYATVNGYVGLGAGSERVSGESQAFYGMSVPVGLEFGHGLRSWSISAFLQLIDLGALASYRVTASDEDLETDPEVGVAQVFSPGAYLVVGLPKFPVVLGGGINYAPSLRKVSDQKDEQKGATRVGVFVSIDIPIVRLR
;
A
#
# COMPACT_ATOMS: atom_id res chain seq x y z
N MET A 1 -0.58 -15.47 -28.21
CA MET A 1 0.19 -16.38 -27.34
C MET A 1 -0.11 -16.02 -25.88
N GLY A 2 -0.59 -16.96 -25.07
CA GLY A 2 -1.21 -16.68 -23.76
C GLY A 2 -0.23 -16.40 -22.62
N ALA A 3 -0.69 -15.69 -21.58
CA ALA A 3 0.10 -15.33 -20.38
C ALA A 3 0.81 -16.52 -19.70
N LEU A 4 0.18 -17.69 -19.72
CA LEU A 4 0.75 -18.97 -19.26
C LEU A 4 2.07 -19.35 -19.95
N ALA A 5 2.20 -19.05 -21.24
CA ALA A 5 3.41 -19.34 -22.01
C ALA A 5 4.58 -18.43 -21.65
N ARG A 6 4.30 -17.28 -21.02
CA ARG A 6 5.30 -16.31 -20.54
C ARG A 6 5.61 -16.46 -19.05
N ARG A 7 5.10 -17.50 -18.38
CA ARG A 7 5.20 -17.70 -16.91
C ARG A 7 4.63 -16.52 -16.10
N ASP A 8 3.70 -15.77 -16.68
CA ASP A 8 2.99 -14.69 -16.01
C ASP A 8 1.78 -15.28 -15.28
N TYR A 9 2.08 -15.86 -14.11
CA TYR A 9 1.10 -16.49 -13.23
C TYR A 9 0.05 -15.50 -12.69
N PRO A 10 0.41 -14.26 -12.30
CA PRO A 10 -0.56 -13.26 -11.88
C PRO A 10 -1.61 -12.94 -12.97
N ALA A 11 -1.18 -12.64 -14.20
CA ALA A 11 -2.11 -12.36 -15.29
C ALA A 11 -2.97 -13.57 -15.67
N THR A 12 -2.40 -14.78 -15.57
CA THR A 12 -3.11 -16.04 -15.80
C THR A 12 -4.24 -16.25 -14.78
N VAL A 13 -3.99 -16.00 -13.50
CA VAL A 13 -4.99 -16.12 -12.43
C VAL A 13 -6.10 -15.09 -12.61
N VAL A 14 -5.74 -13.83 -12.91
CA VAL A 14 -6.72 -12.75 -13.16
C VAL A 14 -7.61 -13.08 -14.36
N ALA A 15 -7.02 -13.55 -15.47
CA ALA A 15 -7.75 -13.95 -16.67
C ALA A 15 -8.71 -15.11 -16.39
N SER A 16 -8.25 -16.12 -15.64
CA SER A 16 -9.06 -17.29 -15.27
C SER A 16 -10.26 -16.90 -14.40
N LEU A 17 -10.04 -16.07 -13.39
CA LEU A 17 -11.11 -15.58 -12.50
C LEU A 17 -12.09 -14.65 -13.24
N THR A 18 -11.60 -13.88 -14.21
CA THR A 18 -12.44 -13.03 -15.07
C THR A 18 -13.36 -13.88 -15.93
N VAL A 19 -12.82 -14.93 -16.57
CA VAL A 19 -13.60 -15.89 -17.34
C VAL A 19 -14.65 -16.56 -16.46
N LEU A 20 -14.28 -17.02 -15.25
CA LEU A 20 -15.22 -17.64 -14.30
C LEU A 20 -16.36 -16.69 -13.90
N ARG A 21 -16.08 -15.39 -13.72
CA ARG A 21 -17.10 -14.38 -13.41
C ARG A 21 -18.05 -14.13 -14.58
N VAL A 22 -17.52 -13.99 -15.80
CA VAL A 22 -18.31 -13.70 -17.01
C VAL A 22 -19.16 -14.89 -17.41
N THR A 23 -18.62 -16.11 -17.32
CA THR A 23 -19.29 -17.33 -17.77
C THR A 23 -20.37 -17.84 -16.80
N ARG A 24 -20.53 -17.22 -15.61
CA ARG A 24 -21.48 -17.63 -14.55
C ARG A 24 -21.56 -19.16 -14.43
N VAL A 25 -20.40 -19.84 -14.41
CA VAL A 25 -20.35 -21.31 -14.32
C VAL A 25 -21.15 -21.72 -13.08
N GLY A 26 -22.18 -22.54 -13.29
CA GLY A 26 -23.24 -22.89 -12.32
C GLY A 26 -22.78 -23.71 -11.10
N TRP A 27 -21.50 -23.67 -10.74
CA TRP A 27 -20.91 -24.39 -9.62
C TRP A 27 -20.83 -23.53 -8.34
N GLY A 28 -21.45 -22.36 -8.31
CA GLY A 28 -21.47 -21.48 -7.13
C GLY A 28 -20.12 -20.84 -6.77
N LEU A 29 -19.08 -21.06 -7.59
CA LEU A 29 -17.72 -20.56 -7.39
C LEU A 29 -17.52 -19.15 -8.00
N ALA A 30 -18.43 -18.23 -7.73
CA ALA A 30 -18.16 -16.83 -8.05
C ALA A 30 -17.08 -16.31 -7.07
N PRO A 31 -15.95 -15.75 -7.55
CA PRO A 31 -14.95 -15.20 -6.65
C PRO A 31 -15.58 -14.06 -5.81
N PRO A 32 -15.21 -13.95 -4.52
CA PRO A 32 -15.76 -12.92 -3.65
C PRO A 32 -15.54 -11.51 -4.23
N GLU A 33 -16.51 -10.63 -3.99
CA GLU A 33 -16.44 -9.24 -4.43
C GLU A 33 -15.15 -8.60 -3.89
N GLY A 34 -14.35 -8.01 -4.78
CA GLY A 34 -13.06 -7.40 -4.42
C GLY A 34 -11.81 -8.28 -4.59
N LEU A 35 -11.93 -9.61 -4.74
CA LEU A 35 -10.78 -10.48 -5.00
C LEU A 35 -10.11 -10.19 -6.35
N LEU A 36 -10.93 -9.99 -7.39
CA LEU A 36 -10.46 -9.67 -8.74
C LEU A 36 -9.70 -8.34 -8.79
N PRO A 37 -10.24 -7.22 -8.26
CA PRO A 37 -9.47 -5.98 -8.17
C PRO A 37 -8.20 -6.11 -7.32
N LEU A 38 -8.24 -6.80 -6.17
CA LEU A 38 -7.04 -7.04 -5.34
C LEU A 38 -5.95 -7.78 -6.10
N LEU A 39 -6.30 -8.88 -6.79
CA LEU A 39 -5.35 -9.65 -7.59
C LEU A 39 -4.85 -8.85 -8.80
N SER A 40 -5.69 -8.00 -9.38
CA SER A 40 -5.30 -7.14 -10.50
C SER A 40 -4.30 -6.08 -10.06
N VAL A 41 -4.55 -5.40 -8.93
CA VAL A 41 -3.61 -4.44 -8.32
C VAL A 41 -2.31 -5.15 -7.94
N GLY A 42 -2.39 -6.30 -7.24
CA GLY A 42 -1.21 -7.08 -6.86
C GLY A 42 -0.40 -7.56 -8.07
N SER A 43 -1.07 -7.99 -9.14
CA SER A 43 -0.44 -8.36 -10.41
C SER A 43 0.25 -7.17 -11.08
N ALA A 44 -0.42 -6.02 -11.11
CA ALA A 44 0.12 -4.84 -11.76
C ALA A 44 1.31 -4.27 -10.97
N LEU A 45 1.26 -4.30 -9.64
CA LEU A 45 2.40 -3.96 -8.77
C LEU A 45 3.56 -4.95 -8.90
N ALA A 46 3.27 -6.23 -9.10
CA ALA A 46 4.31 -7.25 -9.30
C ALA A 46 4.99 -7.15 -10.67
N ALA A 47 4.28 -6.62 -11.68
CA ALA A 47 4.81 -6.38 -13.02
C ALA A 47 5.42 -4.99 -13.19
N ALA A 48 5.23 -4.09 -12.21
CA ALA A 48 5.81 -2.75 -12.23
C ALA A 48 7.33 -2.86 -12.09
N GLU A 49 8.06 -2.37 -13.08
CA GLU A 49 9.52 -2.36 -13.10
C GLU A 49 10.04 -1.01 -12.60
N THR A 50 9.29 0.06 -12.90
CA THR A 50 9.64 1.42 -12.56
C THR A 50 8.72 2.01 -11.51
N SER A 51 9.19 3.09 -10.92
CA SER A 51 8.40 3.88 -9.99
C SER A 51 7.19 4.56 -10.66
N ASP A 52 7.23 4.81 -11.98
CA ASP A 52 6.13 5.40 -12.75
C ASP A 52 5.02 4.37 -12.96
N ASP A 53 5.39 3.12 -13.28
CA ASP A 53 4.42 2.02 -13.41
C ASP A 53 3.63 1.81 -12.11
N VAL A 54 4.30 1.92 -10.96
CA VAL A 54 3.63 1.85 -9.65
C VAL A 54 2.62 2.99 -9.50
N ALA A 55 2.99 4.22 -9.87
CA ALA A 55 2.13 5.38 -9.77
C ALA A 55 0.89 5.25 -10.68
N ASP A 56 1.08 4.81 -11.92
CA ASP A 56 0.00 4.55 -12.88
C ASP A 56 -0.97 3.49 -12.37
N VAL A 57 -0.47 2.45 -11.69
CA VAL A 57 -1.33 1.45 -11.04
C VAL A 57 -2.15 2.07 -9.91
N PHE A 58 -1.57 2.94 -9.09
CA PHE A 58 -2.36 3.62 -8.06
C PHE A 58 -3.40 4.57 -8.65
N GLU A 59 -3.07 5.30 -9.71
CA GLU A 59 -4.00 6.21 -10.38
C GLU A 59 -5.17 5.45 -11.03
N ALA A 60 -4.88 4.34 -11.71
CA ALA A 60 -5.88 3.53 -12.40
C ALA A 60 -6.87 2.83 -11.43
N TYR A 61 -6.44 2.52 -10.20
CA TYR A 61 -7.23 1.78 -9.22
C TYR A 61 -7.70 2.60 -8.02
N ALA A 62 -7.29 3.86 -7.88
CA ALA A 62 -7.76 4.75 -6.83
C ALA A 62 -9.29 4.88 -6.92
N ALA A 63 -10.00 4.60 -5.82
CA ALA A 63 -11.45 4.72 -5.84
C ALA A 63 -11.86 6.21 -5.97
N PRO A 64 -13.05 6.50 -6.49
CA PRO A 64 -13.54 7.87 -6.66
C PRO A 64 -13.45 8.69 -5.37
N VAL A 65 -13.15 9.97 -5.51
CA VAL A 65 -13.25 10.97 -4.44
C VAL A 65 -14.57 10.80 -3.69
N LYS A 66 -14.49 10.59 -2.37
CA LYS A 66 -15.57 10.25 -1.39
C LYS A 66 -15.77 8.77 -1.03
N SER A 67 -15.01 7.83 -1.60
CA SER A 67 -15.06 6.42 -1.20
C SER A 67 -14.83 6.19 0.31
N TYR A 68 -14.05 7.06 0.98
CA TYR A 68 -13.80 7.03 2.43
C TYR A 68 -15.08 7.12 3.27
N GLN A 69 -16.15 7.75 2.75
CA GLN A 69 -17.40 7.92 3.48
C GLN A 69 -18.08 6.58 3.78
N GLY A 70 -17.89 5.58 2.92
CA GLY A 70 -18.45 4.25 3.17
C GLY A 70 -17.80 3.52 4.34
N LYS A 71 -16.59 3.91 4.76
CA LYS A 71 -15.94 3.40 5.98
C LYS A 71 -16.44 4.11 7.25
N ARG A 72 -16.95 5.34 7.12
CA ARG A 72 -17.26 6.25 8.24
C ARG A 72 -18.74 6.55 8.43
N GLY A 73 -19.61 6.01 7.57
CA GLY A 73 -21.06 6.25 7.58
C GLY A 73 -21.90 5.01 7.92
N SER A 74 -21.32 3.82 7.86
CA SER A 74 -22.02 2.55 8.09
C SER A 74 -21.63 2.01 9.46
N ARG A 75 -22.61 1.64 10.30
CA ARG A 75 -22.38 0.97 11.60
C ARG A 75 -22.02 -0.51 11.39
N SER A 76 -21.03 -0.73 10.53
CA SER A 76 -20.78 -2.00 9.88
C SER A 76 -19.29 -2.27 9.81
N TRP A 77 -18.96 -3.56 9.86
CA TRP A 77 -17.62 -4.03 9.57
C TRP A 77 -17.32 -3.87 8.08
N TYR A 78 -16.10 -3.48 7.76
CA TYR A 78 -15.62 -3.39 6.39
C TYR A 78 -14.21 -3.99 6.29
N ALA A 79 -13.91 -4.47 5.09
CA ALA A 79 -12.58 -4.89 4.70
C ALA A 79 -12.23 -4.22 3.37
N THR A 80 -11.05 -3.61 3.27
CA THR A 80 -10.64 -2.87 2.08
C THR A 80 -9.14 -2.98 1.86
N VAL A 81 -8.72 -2.92 0.61
CA VAL A 81 -7.37 -2.50 0.26
C VAL A 81 -7.35 -0.99 0.34
N ASN A 82 -6.43 -0.45 1.13
CA ASN A 82 -6.37 0.99 1.40
C ASN A 82 -4.95 1.51 1.17
N GLY A 83 -4.88 2.72 0.64
CA GLY A 83 -3.68 3.54 0.65
C GLY A 83 -3.89 4.76 1.55
N TYR A 84 -2.82 5.18 2.23
CA TYR A 84 -2.79 6.45 2.94
C TYR A 84 -1.71 7.33 2.35
N VAL A 85 -1.95 8.63 2.26
CA VAL A 85 -0.93 9.62 1.83
C VAL A 85 -0.89 10.74 2.84
N GLY A 86 0.26 10.95 3.48
CA GLY A 86 0.36 12.00 4.49
C GLY A 86 1.74 12.13 5.12
N LEU A 87 1.75 12.62 6.36
CA LEU A 87 2.96 12.85 7.13
C LEU A 87 3.02 11.86 8.30
N GLY A 88 4.20 11.28 8.50
CA GLY A 88 4.49 10.37 9.60
C GLY A 88 5.66 10.88 10.44
N ALA A 89 5.66 10.56 11.73
CA ALA A 89 6.77 10.82 12.64
C ALA A 89 6.85 9.75 13.73
N GLY A 90 8.03 9.52 14.28
CA GLY A 90 8.22 8.54 15.34
C GLY A 90 9.68 8.24 15.64
N SER A 91 9.93 7.01 16.07
CA SER A 91 11.25 6.49 16.38
C SER A 91 11.59 5.32 15.48
N GLU A 92 12.77 5.35 14.88
CA GLU A 92 13.34 4.29 14.06
C GLU A 92 14.50 3.64 14.82
N ARG A 93 14.53 2.31 14.83
CA ARG A 93 15.64 1.53 15.39
C ARG A 93 16.45 0.88 14.29
N VAL A 94 17.73 1.26 14.22
CA VAL A 94 18.71 0.69 13.29
C VAL A 94 19.83 0.11 14.14
N SER A 95 20.05 -1.21 14.05
CA SER A 95 21.13 -1.90 14.79
C SER A 95 21.14 -1.67 16.31
N GLY A 96 19.97 -1.42 16.92
CA GLY A 96 19.83 -1.19 18.36
C GLY A 96 19.90 0.28 18.78
N GLU A 97 20.29 1.19 17.88
CA GLU A 97 20.23 2.63 18.13
C GLU A 97 18.88 3.19 17.72
N SER A 98 18.35 4.11 18.54
CA SER A 98 17.04 4.72 18.34
C SER A 98 17.23 6.16 17.86
N GLN A 99 16.68 6.48 16.69
CA GLN A 99 16.68 7.83 16.13
C GLN A 99 15.26 8.30 15.85
N ALA A 100 15.00 9.60 15.97
CA ALA A 100 13.72 10.16 15.57
C ALA A 100 13.62 10.18 14.04
N PHE A 101 12.43 9.91 13.50
CA PHE A 101 12.13 10.08 12.07
C PHE A 101 10.90 10.97 11.88
N TYR A 102 10.87 11.70 10.77
CA TYR A 102 9.72 12.44 10.28
C TYR A 102 9.79 12.53 8.76
N GLY A 103 8.65 12.53 8.07
CA GLY A 103 8.63 12.62 6.62
C GLY A 103 7.28 12.23 6.02
N MET A 104 7.24 12.11 4.69
CA MET A 104 6.06 11.59 4.01
C MET A 104 5.89 10.09 4.31
N SER A 105 4.65 9.69 4.53
CA SER A 105 4.25 8.31 4.74
C SER A 105 3.18 7.96 3.71
N VAL A 106 3.47 6.94 2.90
CA VAL A 106 2.55 6.46 1.86
C VAL A 106 2.36 4.95 1.97
N PRO A 107 1.78 4.44 3.07
CA PRO A 107 1.63 3.02 3.26
C PRO A 107 0.38 2.50 2.53
N VAL A 108 0.51 1.30 1.95
CA VAL A 108 -0.57 0.60 1.26
C VAL A 108 -0.68 -0.82 1.78
N GLY A 109 -1.92 -1.26 1.98
CA GLY A 109 -2.16 -2.57 2.57
C GLY A 109 -3.64 -2.91 2.77
N LEU A 110 -3.87 -3.87 3.66
CA LEU A 110 -5.20 -4.36 4.00
C LEU A 110 -5.70 -3.68 5.26
N GLU A 111 -6.91 -3.13 5.20
CA GLU A 111 -7.58 -2.49 6.32
C GLU A 111 -8.84 -3.30 6.67
N PHE A 112 -8.97 -3.61 7.95
CA PHE A 112 -10.18 -4.18 8.52
C PHE A 112 -10.65 -3.28 9.64
N GLY A 113 -11.91 -2.86 9.59
CA GLY A 113 -12.41 -1.91 10.56
C GLY A 113 -13.90 -1.97 10.79
N HIS A 114 -14.32 -1.18 11.76
CA HIS A 114 -15.71 -0.94 12.06
C HIS A 114 -16.01 0.55 11.85
N GLY A 115 -16.98 0.82 10.98
CA GLY A 115 -17.53 2.15 10.85
C GLY A 115 -18.40 2.46 12.05
N LEU A 116 -18.18 3.63 12.63
CA LEU A 116 -19.08 4.26 13.58
C LEU A 116 -19.86 5.34 12.83
N ARG A 117 -20.94 5.86 13.42
CA ARG A 117 -21.86 6.82 12.76
C ARG A 117 -21.19 7.89 11.88
N SER A 118 -20.07 8.46 12.33
CA SER A 118 -19.30 9.43 11.53
C SER A 118 -17.78 9.20 11.62
N TRP A 119 -17.35 8.13 12.29
CA TRP A 119 -15.95 7.83 12.55
C TRP A 119 -15.65 6.42 12.04
N SER A 120 -14.39 6.03 11.98
CA SER A 120 -14.03 4.62 11.82
C SER A 120 -12.87 4.27 12.72
N ILE A 121 -12.85 3.03 13.19
CA ILE A 121 -11.69 2.45 13.87
C ILE A 121 -11.30 1.20 13.11
N SER A 122 -10.04 1.07 12.76
CA SER A 122 -9.53 -0.03 11.94
C SER A 122 -8.17 -0.50 12.40
N ALA A 123 -7.91 -1.77 12.12
CA ALA A 123 -6.57 -2.33 12.05
C ALA A 123 -6.12 -2.28 10.59
N PHE A 124 -4.89 -1.85 10.36
CA PHE A 124 -4.30 -1.74 9.04
C PHE A 124 -3.00 -2.53 8.99
N LEU A 125 -2.94 -3.50 8.09
CA LEU A 125 -1.76 -4.30 7.79
C LEU A 125 -1.10 -3.72 6.54
N GLN A 126 -0.02 -2.97 6.74
CA GLN A 126 0.81 -2.45 5.68
C GLN A 126 1.60 -3.60 5.03
N LEU A 127 1.61 -3.63 3.70
CA LEU A 127 2.45 -4.54 2.93
C LEU A 127 3.59 -3.78 2.26
N ILE A 128 3.29 -2.58 1.75
CA ILE A 128 4.25 -1.74 1.04
C ILE A 128 4.23 -0.30 1.57
N ASP A 129 5.39 0.37 1.56
CA ASP A 129 5.52 1.81 1.82
C ASP A 129 6.11 2.49 0.59
N LEU A 130 5.37 3.44 0.03
CA LEU A 130 5.86 4.29 -1.05
C LEU A 130 6.37 5.63 -0.53
N GLY A 131 6.36 5.87 0.79
CA GLY A 131 6.72 7.17 1.37
C GLY A 131 8.16 7.58 1.04
N ALA A 132 9.10 6.63 1.05
CA ALA A 132 10.48 6.90 0.68
C ALA A 132 10.61 7.26 -0.82
N LEU A 133 9.89 6.55 -1.68
CA LEU A 133 9.88 6.81 -3.12
C LEU A 133 9.21 8.15 -3.45
N ALA A 134 8.08 8.44 -2.82
CA ALA A 134 7.38 9.71 -2.97
C ALA A 134 8.24 10.89 -2.46
N SER A 135 8.94 10.72 -1.35
CA SER A 135 9.85 11.76 -0.81
C SER A 135 11.03 12.03 -1.76
N TYR A 136 11.58 10.98 -2.39
CA TYR A 136 12.64 11.12 -3.38
C TYR A 136 12.16 11.93 -4.59
N ARG A 137 11.00 11.63 -5.15
CA ARG A 137 10.41 12.40 -6.27
C ARG A 137 10.14 13.87 -5.93
N VAL A 138 9.74 14.16 -4.69
CA VAL A 138 9.46 15.54 -4.25
C VAL A 138 10.75 16.34 -4.02
N THR A 139 11.88 15.67 -3.76
CA THR A 139 13.15 16.32 -3.38
C THR A 139 14.19 16.31 -4.52
N ALA A 140 14.06 15.40 -5.49
CA ALA A 140 14.95 15.33 -6.65
C ALA A 140 14.77 16.57 -7.56
N SER A 141 15.87 17.11 -8.06
CA SER A 141 15.86 18.16 -9.09
C SER A 141 15.74 17.50 -10.47
N ASP A 142 15.21 18.21 -11.48
CA ASP A 142 14.98 17.67 -12.84
C ASP A 142 16.23 17.01 -13.47
N GLU A 143 17.44 17.41 -13.05
CA GLU A 143 18.72 16.86 -13.51
C GLU A 143 19.10 15.51 -12.85
N ASP A 144 18.51 15.14 -11.70
CA ASP A 144 18.77 13.88 -10.99
C ASP A 144 17.86 12.72 -11.46
N LEU A 145 16.84 13.02 -12.27
CA LEU A 145 15.82 12.06 -12.71
C LEU A 145 16.27 11.14 -13.87
N GLU A 146 17.43 11.42 -14.50
CA GLU A 146 17.98 10.59 -15.59
C GLU A 146 18.73 9.35 -15.09
N THR A 147 19.01 9.25 -13.78
CA THR A 147 19.64 8.06 -13.20
C THR A 147 18.55 7.20 -12.57
N ASP A 148 18.00 6.31 -13.41
CA ASP A 148 17.02 5.29 -13.06
C ASP A 148 17.35 4.70 -11.67
N PRO A 149 16.50 4.90 -10.65
CA PRO A 149 16.82 4.37 -9.35
C PRO A 149 16.74 2.85 -9.48
N GLU A 150 17.89 2.16 -9.36
CA GLU A 150 17.97 0.75 -8.92
C GLU A 150 17.38 0.59 -7.49
N VAL A 151 16.39 1.40 -7.11
CA VAL A 151 15.58 1.31 -5.91
C VAL A 151 14.58 0.19 -6.18
N GLY A 152 15.11 -1.04 -6.16
CA GLY A 152 14.38 -2.22 -6.61
C GLY A 152 13.05 -2.38 -5.88
N VAL A 153 12.08 -2.99 -6.57
CA VAL A 153 10.74 -3.36 -6.08
C VAL A 153 10.76 -4.06 -4.70
N ALA A 154 11.88 -4.69 -4.32
CA ALA A 154 12.07 -5.24 -2.98
C ALA A 154 12.12 -4.19 -1.85
N GLN A 155 12.51 -2.95 -2.14
CA GLN A 155 12.67 -1.87 -1.16
C GLN A 155 11.37 -1.14 -0.82
N VAL A 156 10.31 -1.32 -1.60
CA VAL A 156 8.96 -0.85 -1.23
C VAL A 156 8.23 -1.84 -0.34
N PHE A 157 8.70 -3.08 -0.20
CA PHE A 157 8.13 -4.06 0.72
C PHE A 157 8.48 -3.71 2.18
N SER A 158 7.51 -3.14 2.89
CA SER A 158 7.67 -2.66 4.26
C SER A 158 6.48 -3.14 5.08
N PRO A 159 6.52 -4.38 5.60
CA PRO A 159 5.42 -4.93 6.37
C PRO A 159 5.25 -4.17 7.69
N GLY A 160 4.00 -3.91 8.05
CA GLY A 160 3.67 -3.15 9.27
C GLY A 160 2.24 -3.34 9.73
N ALA A 161 1.96 -2.94 10.96
CA ALA A 161 0.64 -3.01 11.56
C ALA A 161 0.33 -1.72 12.30
N TYR A 162 -0.86 -1.18 12.07
CA TYR A 162 -1.32 0.09 12.61
C TYR A 162 -2.74 0.00 13.13
N LEU A 163 -3.03 0.80 14.15
CA LEU A 163 -4.39 1.18 14.50
C LEU A 163 -4.69 2.51 13.85
N VAL A 164 -5.84 2.63 13.21
CA VAL A 164 -6.24 3.80 12.44
C VAL A 164 -7.61 4.28 12.91
N VAL A 165 -7.74 5.60 13.03
CA VAL A 165 -8.98 6.30 13.36
C VAL A 165 -9.32 7.27 12.24
N GLY A 166 -10.48 7.08 11.61
CA GLY A 166 -11.01 7.96 10.59
C GLY A 166 -11.83 9.10 11.17
N LEU A 167 -11.47 10.34 10.81
CA LEU A 167 -12.13 11.54 11.29
C LEU A 167 -13.48 11.78 10.58
N PRO A 168 -14.43 12.47 11.24
CA PRO A 168 -15.73 12.72 10.67
C PRO A 168 -15.68 13.75 9.54
N LYS A 169 -16.43 13.49 8.47
CA LYS A 169 -16.69 14.39 7.33
C LYS A 169 -15.49 14.73 6.43
N PHE A 170 -14.26 14.68 6.93
CA PHE A 170 -13.03 14.95 6.17
C PHE A 170 -12.35 13.66 5.76
N PRO A 171 -11.68 13.52 4.61
CA PRO A 171 -10.93 12.32 4.23
C PRO A 171 -9.64 12.12 5.03
N VAL A 172 -9.54 12.60 6.28
CA VAL A 172 -8.34 12.53 7.12
C VAL A 172 -8.44 11.37 8.11
N VAL A 173 -7.31 10.70 8.34
CA VAL A 173 -7.13 9.66 9.35
C VAL A 173 -5.94 9.98 10.25
N LEU A 174 -5.99 9.45 11.46
CA LEU A 174 -4.86 9.37 12.38
C LEU A 174 -4.50 7.91 12.56
N GLY A 175 -3.24 7.56 12.43
CA GLY A 175 -2.76 6.20 12.62
C GLY A 175 -1.57 6.14 13.58
N GLY A 176 -1.42 5.00 14.24
CA GLY A 176 -0.27 4.72 15.10
C GLY A 176 0.07 3.23 15.05
N GLY A 177 1.36 2.91 14.94
CA GLY A 177 1.76 1.53 14.73
C GLY A 177 3.25 1.31 14.55
N ILE A 178 3.55 0.15 14.00
CA ILE A 178 4.91 -0.34 13.79
C ILE A 178 5.08 -0.80 12.34
N ASN A 179 6.24 -0.55 11.75
CA ASN A 179 6.60 -1.12 10.45
C ASN A 179 8.10 -1.45 10.38
N TYR A 180 8.42 -2.37 9.48
CA TYR A 180 9.80 -2.70 9.13
C TYR A 180 10.14 -2.06 7.78
N ALA A 181 11.02 -1.06 7.80
CA ALA A 181 11.51 -0.39 6.61
C ALA A 181 12.80 -1.07 6.13
N PRO A 182 12.86 -1.64 4.91
CA PRO A 182 14.10 -2.15 4.35
C PRO A 182 15.09 -0.99 4.09
N SER A 183 16.39 -1.25 4.22
CA SER A 183 17.41 -0.19 4.17
C SER A 183 17.64 0.34 2.75
N LEU A 184 17.80 1.66 2.64
CA LEU A 184 18.19 2.39 1.42
C LEU A 184 19.64 2.91 1.48
N ARG A 185 20.43 2.58 2.51
CA ARG A 185 21.78 3.14 2.69
C ARG A 185 22.84 2.04 2.63
N LYS A 186 23.80 2.18 1.70
CA LYS A 186 25.09 1.48 1.78
C LYS A 186 25.86 2.10 2.95
N VAL A 187 26.13 1.31 3.99
CA VAL A 187 27.06 1.73 5.05
C VAL A 187 28.46 1.59 4.45
N SER A 188 29.06 2.70 4.05
CA SER A 188 30.47 2.75 3.66
C SER A 188 31.30 2.45 4.89
N ASP A 189 31.73 1.18 5.06
CA ASP A 189 33.07 0.80 5.56
C ASP A 189 33.18 -0.64 6.08
N GLN A 190 32.11 -1.45 6.12
CA GLN A 190 32.25 -2.88 6.44
C GLN A 190 31.31 -3.75 5.61
N LYS A 191 31.85 -4.85 5.07
CA LYS A 191 31.21 -5.92 4.29
C LYS A 191 29.68 -6.00 4.47
N ASP A 192 28.96 -5.65 3.40
CA ASP A 192 27.66 -6.21 2.96
C ASP A 192 26.66 -6.66 4.03
N GLU A 193 26.24 -5.79 4.95
CA GLU A 193 24.98 -6.00 5.69
C GLU A 193 24.04 -4.81 5.51
N GLN A 194 23.07 -4.96 4.61
CA GLN A 194 21.89 -4.08 4.58
C GLN A 194 21.05 -4.35 5.83
N LYS A 195 21.14 -3.46 6.82
CA LYS A 195 20.35 -3.58 8.06
C LYS A 195 19.07 -2.78 7.94
N GLY A 196 17.94 -3.48 7.78
CA GLY A 196 16.62 -2.86 7.84
C GLY A 196 16.32 -2.26 9.21
N ALA A 197 15.31 -1.40 9.25
CA ALA A 197 14.97 -0.59 10.40
C ALA A 197 13.55 -0.86 10.89
N THR A 198 13.36 -0.97 12.20
CA THR A 198 12.02 -1.06 12.79
C THR A 198 11.58 0.32 13.23
N ARG A 199 10.45 0.78 12.71
CA ARG A 199 9.84 2.07 13.03
C ARG A 199 8.63 1.87 13.91
N VAL A 200 8.49 2.74 14.91
CA VAL A 200 7.29 2.91 15.72
C VAL A 200 6.90 4.37 15.61
N GLY A 201 5.67 4.66 15.19
CA GLY A 201 5.30 6.04 14.92
C GLY A 201 3.81 6.25 14.78
N VAL A 202 3.49 7.51 14.49
CA VAL A 202 2.14 7.99 14.21
C VAL A 202 2.12 8.69 12.87
N PHE A 203 0.95 8.74 12.25
CA PHE A 203 0.76 9.46 10.99
C PHE A 203 -0.58 10.20 10.96
N VAL A 204 -0.60 11.28 10.18
CA VAL A 204 -1.81 11.97 9.75
C VAL A 204 -1.85 11.90 8.24
N SER A 205 -2.92 11.30 7.70
CA SER A 205 -2.97 11.00 6.27
C SER A 205 -4.34 11.21 5.67
N ILE A 206 -4.36 11.45 4.37
CA ILE A 206 -5.53 11.36 3.52
C ILE A 206 -5.82 9.89 3.26
N ASP A 207 -7.09 9.54 3.35
CA ASP A 207 -7.62 8.20 3.23
C ASP A 207 -8.07 7.90 1.80
N ILE A 208 -7.38 6.96 1.15
CA ILE A 208 -7.60 6.58 -0.24
C ILE A 208 -7.98 5.09 -0.29
N PRO A 209 -9.27 4.75 -0.13
CA PRO A 209 -9.74 3.41 -0.44
C PRO A 209 -9.45 3.08 -1.90
N ILE A 210 -8.87 1.91 -2.13
CA ILE A 210 -8.54 1.41 -3.47
C ILE A 210 -9.61 0.41 -3.88
N VAL A 211 -9.80 -0.63 -3.08
CA VAL A 211 -10.77 -1.72 -3.35
C VAL A 211 -11.50 -2.11 -2.09
N ARG A 212 -12.84 -2.07 -2.13
CA ARG A 212 -13.67 -2.65 -1.07
C ARG A 212 -13.84 -4.15 -1.29
N LEU A 213 -13.58 -4.93 -0.23
CA LEU A 213 -13.76 -6.38 -0.20
C LEU A 213 -15.08 -6.78 0.47
N ARG A 214 -15.60 -5.94 1.38
CA ARG A 214 -16.90 -6.12 2.04
C ARG A 214 -17.39 -4.79 2.64
#